data_AF-A0A951KJR9-F1
#
_entry.id   AF-A0A951KJR9-F1
#
_cell.length_a   1.000
_cell.length_b   1.000
_cell.length_c   1.000
_cell.angle_alpha   90.00
_cell.angle_beta   90.00
_cell.angle_gamma   90.00
#
_symmetry.space_group_name_H-M   'P 1'
#
loop_
_entity.id
_entity.type
_entity.pdbx_description
1 polymer ?
#
loop_
_entity_poly.entity_id
_entity_poly.type
_entity_poly.pdbx_seq_one_letter_code
_entity_poly.pdbx_strand_id
1 'polypeptide(L)' 'MSSPTLAQGFEERVVEIDGWPVRLTSYRIGDKFICQADNVSPGACLARMSAESASEAESQALSKARHLLGKTKRREV' A
#
# COMPACT_ATOMS: atom_id res chain seq x y z
N MET A 1 23.35 20.97 4.96
CA MET A 1 21.94 21.18 5.35
C MET A 1 21.11 20.16 4.61
N SER A 2 20.77 19.04 5.25
CA SER A 2 19.97 17.99 4.63
C SER A 2 18.52 18.43 4.61
N SER A 3 18.02 18.80 3.43
CA SER A 3 16.62 19.16 3.20
C SER A 3 15.69 18.03 3.66
N PRO A 4 14.52 18.35 4.25
CA PRO A 4 13.54 17.33 4.58
C PRO A 4 13.11 16.63 3.30
N THR A 5 13.19 15.30 3.27
CA THR A 5 12.82 14.51 2.10
C THR A 5 11.30 14.62 1.91
N LEU A 6 10.87 15.57 1.08
CA LEU A 6 9.47 15.76 0.75
C LEU A 6 9.00 14.58 -0.09
N ALA A 7 7.88 13.98 0.32
CA ALA A 7 7.16 13.03 -0.52
C ALA A 7 6.58 13.78 -1.72
N GLN A 8 6.87 13.30 -2.92
CA GLN A 8 6.42 13.87 -4.19
C GLN A 8 5.47 12.90 -4.88
N GLY A 9 4.47 13.43 -5.59
CA GLY A 9 3.51 12.61 -6.34
C GLY A 9 2.71 11.68 -5.45
N PHE A 10 2.19 12.21 -4.33
CA PHE A 10 1.28 11.47 -3.46
C PHE A 10 -0.01 11.18 -4.23
N GLU A 11 -0.31 9.89 -4.37
CA GLU A 11 -1.55 9.38 -4.94
C GLU A 11 -2.15 8.39 -3.96
N GLU A 12 -3.44 8.57 -3.66
CA GLU A 12 -4.21 7.58 -2.93
C GLU A 12 -5.40 7.12 -3.77
N ARG A 13 -5.65 5.80 -3.77
CA ARG A 13 -6.82 5.22 -4.41
C ARG A 13 -7.33 4.05 -3.60
N VAL A 14 -8.63 3.85 -3.59
CA VAL A 14 -9.25 2.69 -2.94
C VAL A 14 -9.53 1.64 -4.01
N VAL A 15 -9.04 0.43 -3.78
CA VAL A 15 -9.26 -0.74 -4.63
C VAL A 15 -9.91 -1.84 -3.80
N GLU A 16 -10.86 -2.56 -4.39
CA GLU A 16 -11.44 -3.72 -3.74
C GLU A 16 -10.57 -4.95 -4.02
N ILE A 17 -10.07 -5.61 -2.97
CA ILE A 17 -9.27 -6.83 -3.07
C ILE A 17 -9.95 -7.92 -2.24
N ASP A 18 -10.37 -9.00 -2.89
CA ASP A 18 -11.07 -10.13 -2.24
C ASP A 18 -12.29 -9.69 -1.38
N GLY A 19 -13.00 -8.65 -1.82
CA GLY A 19 -14.15 -8.07 -1.12
C GLY A 19 -13.80 -7.14 0.04
N TRP A 20 -12.53 -6.76 0.20
CA TRP A 20 -12.08 -5.78 1.19
C TRP A 20 -11.68 -4.47 0.50
N PRO A 21 -12.14 -3.30 1.00
CA PRO A 21 -11.66 -2.01 0.51
C PRO A 21 -10.23 -1.77 0.99
N VAL A 22 -9.27 -1.79 0.08
CA VAL A 22 -7.85 -1.51 0.33
C VAL A 22 -7.49 -0.15 -0.24
N ARG A 23 -7.02 0.75 0.62
CA ARG A 23 -6.38 1.99 0.22
C ARG A 23 -4.95 1.73 -0.20
N LEU A 24 -4.65 2.00 -1.46
CA LEU A 24 -3.30 2.07 -1.97
C LEU A 24 -2.84 3.52 -1.93
N THR A 25 -1.72 3.76 -1.27
CA THR A 25 -1.06 5.05 -1.17
C THR A 25 0.32 4.93 -1.79
N SER A 26 0.55 5.61 -2.90
CA SER A 26 1.85 5.66 -3.57
C SER A 26 2.45 7.04 -3.51
N TYR A 27 3.72 7.13 -3.18
CA TYR A 27 4.46 8.39 -3.16
C TYR A 27 5.95 8.15 -3.37
N ARG A 28 6.65 9.12 -3.97
CA ARG A 28 8.10 9.05 -4.19
C ARG A 28 8.82 9.85 -3.11
N ILE A 29 9.82 9.25 -2.48
CA ILE A 29 10.71 9.91 -1.53
C ILE A 29 12.15 9.81 -2.06
N GLY A 30 12.71 10.95 -2.48
CA GLY A 30 14.02 11.00 -3.13
C GLY A 30 14.01 10.15 -4.41
N ASP A 31 14.78 9.07 -4.43
CA ASP A 31 14.88 8.14 -5.56
C ASP A 31 14.11 6.83 -5.38
N LYS A 32 13.32 6.71 -4.30
CA LYS A 32 12.55 5.51 -4.01
C LYS A 32 11.05 5.75 -4.17
N PHE A 33 10.38 4.80 -4.80
CA PHE A 33 8.93 4.72 -4.83
C PHE A 33 8.44 3.92 -3.63
N ILE A 34 7.54 4.52 -2.86
CA ILE A 34 6.89 3.88 -1.73
C ILE A 34 5.45 3.59 -2.13
N CYS A 35 5.02 2.36 -1.94
CA CYS A 35 3.63 1.94 -2.07
C CYS A 35 3.19 1.31 -0.76
N GLN A 36 2.10 1.81 -0.21
CA GLN A 36 1.47 1.32 1.00
C GLN A 36 0.06 0.84 0.67
N ALA A 37 -0.28 -0.35 1.14
CA ALA A 37 -1.59 -0.95 1.05
C ALA A 37 -2.17 -1.06 2.47
N ASP A 38 -3.27 -0.36 2.71
CA ASP A 38 -3.97 -0.30 4.00
C ASP A 38 -5.41 -0.76 3.81
N ASN A 39 -5.94 -1.60 4.70
CA ASN A 39 -7.37 -1.91 4.69
C ASN A 39 -8.15 -0.73 5.28
N VAL A 40 -9.15 -0.20 4.56
CA VAL A 40 -9.96 0.95 4.99
C VAL A 40 -10.73 0.64 6.28
N SER A 41 -11.12 -0.62 6.50
CA SER A 41 -11.81 -1.04 7.73
C SER A 41 -11.36 -2.45 8.11
N PRO A 42 -10.63 -2.63 9.24
CA PRO A 42 -10.53 -1.76 10.42
C PRO A 42 -9.36 -0.73 10.43
N GLY A 43 -8.81 -0.32 9.29
CA GLY A 43 -7.70 0.66 9.24
C GLY A 43 -6.31 0.03 9.40
N ALA A 44 -6.16 -1.28 9.15
CA ALA A 44 -4.89 -1.99 9.34
C ALA A 44 -3.96 -1.80 8.14
N CYS A 45 -2.70 -1.45 8.40
CA CYS A 45 -1.65 -1.47 7.37
C CYS A 45 -1.36 -2.93 6.98
N LEU A 46 -1.70 -3.31 5.75
CA LEU A 46 -1.48 -4.67 5.24
C LEU A 46 -0.04 -4.83 4.78
N ALA A 47 0.43 -3.90 3.95
CA ALA A 47 1.77 -3.96 3.39
C ALA A 47 2.32 -2.56 3.12
N ARG A 48 3.61 -2.37 3.35
CA ARG A 48 4.35 -1.19 2.89
C ARG A 48 5.60 -1.69 2.19
N MET A 49 5.78 -1.27 0.95
CA MET A 49 6.91 -1.65 0.11
C MET A 49 7.60 -0.40 -0.43
N SER A 50 8.92 -0.46 -0.51
CA SER A 50 9.76 0.56 -1.14
C SER A 50 10.55 -0.10 -2.26
N ALA A 51 10.44 0.40 -3.48
CA ALA A 51 11.21 -0.09 -4.63
C ALA A 51 11.79 1.08 -5.42
N GLU A 52 12.68 0.77 -6.37
CA GLU A 52 13.24 1.74 -7.30
C GLU A 52 12.25 2.12 -8.41
N SER A 53 11.22 1.30 -8.62
CA SER A 53 10.15 1.56 -9.59
C SER A 53 8.76 1.50 -8.95
N ALA A 54 7.85 2.37 -9.40
CA ALA A 54 6.46 2.41 -8.93
C ALA A 54 5.73 1.08 -9.19
N SER A 55 5.91 0.51 -10.38
CA SER A 55 5.23 -0.72 -10.79
C SER A 55 5.63 -1.92 -9.93
N GLU A 56 6.90 -2.03 -9.57
CA GLU A 56 7.39 -3.10 -8.70
C GLU A 56 6.88 -2.94 -7.26
N ALA A 57 6.95 -1.72 -6.71
CA ALA A 57 6.43 -1.44 -5.38
C ALA A 57 4.92 -1.75 -5.28
N GLU A 58 4.15 -1.37 -6.30
CA GLU A 58 2.72 -1.62 -6.37
C GLU A 58 2.41 -3.12 -6.49
N SER A 59 3.07 -3.82 -7.41
CA SER A 59 2.87 -5.27 -7.61
C SER A 59 3.18 -6.07 -6.35
N GLN A 60 4.28 -5.75 -5.66
CA GLN A 60 4.64 -6.39 -4.40
C GLN A 60 3.65 -6.07 -3.28
N ALA A 61 3.22 -4.81 -3.15
CA ALA A 61 2.23 -4.40 -2.15
C ALA A 61 0.87 -5.08 -2.38
N LEU A 62 0.41 -5.14 -3.63
CA LEU A 62 -0.83 -5.81 -4.02
C LEU A 62 -0.77 -7.32 -3.77
N SER A 63 0.32 -7.98 -4.19
CA SER A 63 0.51 -9.42 -3.98
C SER A 63 0.49 -9.77 -2.50
N LYS A 64 1.16 -8.96 -1.67
CA LYS A 64 1.19 -9.16 -0.21
C LYS A 64 -0.16 -8.87 0.44
N ALA A 65 -0.83 -7.78 0.04
CA ALA A 65 -2.17 -7.45 0.52
C ALA A 65 -3.16 -8.59 0.21
N ARG A 66 -3.15 -9.10 -1.03
CA ARG A 66 -3.96 -10.24 -1.45
C ARG A 66 -3.67 -11.49 -0.63
N HIS A 67 -2.39 -11.80 -0.41
CA HIS A 67 -2.00 -12.96 0.42
C HIS A 67 -2.49 -12.84 1.87
N LEU A 68 -2.42 -11.64 2.46
CA LEU A 68 -2.87 -11.38 3.82
C LEU A 68 -4.40 -11.39 3.94
N LEU A 69 -5.10 -10.80 2.99
CA LEU A 69 -6.57 -10.78 2.96
C LEU A 69 -7.14 -12.16 2.70
N GLY A 70 -6.54 -12.94 1.80
CA GLY A 70 -6.91 -14.35 1.58
C GLY A 70 -6.72 -15.23 2.82
N LYS A 71 -5.78 -14.86 3.71
CA LYS A 71 -5.61 -15.50 5.03
C LYS A 71 -6.55 -14.95 6.10
N THR A 72 -7.03 -13.73 5.93
CA THR A 72 -7.96 -13.09 6.86
C THR A 72 -9.33 -13.73 6.70
N LYS A 73 -9.61 -14.75 7.53
CA LYS A 73 -10.94 -15.33 7.62
C LYS A 73 -11.90 -14.28 8.15
N ARG A 74 -12.94 -13.97 7.37
CA ARG A 74 -14.08 -13.15 7.78
C ARG A 74 -14.72 -13.85 8.99
N ARG A 75 -14.40 -13.40 10.20
CA ARG A 75 -15.24 -13.69 11.36
C ARG A 75 -16.36 -12.68 11.29
N GLU A 76 -17.53 -13.10 10.82
CA GLU A 76 -18.76 -12.41 11.18
C GLU A 76 -18.80 -12.36 12.71
N VAL A 77 -18.82 -11.15 13.25
CA VAL A 77 -19.05 -10.87 14.67
C VAL A 77 -20.53 -10.67 14.91
#